data_AF-A0A7D9EV91-F1
#
_entry.id   AF-A0A7D9EV91-F1
#
_cell.length_a   1.000
_cell.length_b   1.000
_cell.length_c   1.000
_cell.angle_alpha   90.00
_cell.angle_beta   90.00
_cell.angle_gamma   90.00
#
_symmetry.space_group_name_H-M   'P 1'
#
loop_
_entity.id
_entity.type
_entity.pdbx_description
1 polymer ?
#
loop_
_entity_poly.entity_id
_entity_poly.type
_entity_poly.pdbx_seq_one_letter_code
_entity_poly.pdbx_strand_id
1 'polypeptide(L)'
;MNVIGGTSDEIVKALRPGDDPSSSDKRDLANEINNAFLAPMARYVPLSSVPRQHLIQPAQSDTVITVTSNAVFENLLKLNPKKAHGPDGIPSWLLKENADLLAGPIAAILN
;
A
#
# COMPACT_ATOMS: atom_id res chain seq x y z
N MET A 1 -35.07 14.60 27.16
CA MET A 1 -33.94 15.11 26.35
C MET A 1 -32.97 15.79 27.30
N ASN A 2 -31.78 15.22 27.51
CA ASN A 2 -30.68 15.99 28.08
C ASN A 2 -29.38 15.42 27.52
N VAL A 3 -28.70 16.20 26.69
CA VAL A 3 -27.41 15.88 26.08
C VAL A 3 -26.35 16.32 27.08
N ILE A 4 -25.71 15.37 27.77
CA ILE A 4 -24.57 15.68 28.63
C ILE A 4 -23.36 15.77 27.70
N GLY A 5 -23.11 16.97 27.19
CA GLY A 5 -21.86 17.31 26.52
C GLY A 5 -20.73 17.36 27.55
N GLY A 6 -20.07 16.22 27.76
CA GLY A 6 -18.79 16.17 28.45
C GLY A 6 -17.79 17.01 27.65
N THR A 7 -17.44 18.18 28.17
CA THR A 7 -16.53 19.11 27.51
C THR A 7 -15.12 18.56 27.63
N SER A 8 -14.28 18.70 26.58
CA SER A 8 -12.94 18.10 26.51
C SER A 8 -12.03 18.40 27.72
N ASP A 9 -12.31 19.49 28.45
CA ASP A 9 -11.61 19.86 29.68
C ASP A 9 -11.84 18.86 30.84
N GLU A 10 -12.99 18.19 30.91
CA GLU A 10 -13.25 17.17 31.94
C GLU A 10 -12.45 15.89 31.67
N ILE A 11 -12.24 15.55 30.39
CA ILE A 11 -11.47 14.39 29.96
C ILE A 11 -9.99 14.54 30.36
N VAL A 12 -9.42 15.73 30.18
CA VAL A 12 -8.03 16.02 30.57
C VAL A 12 -7.87 16.06 32.09
N LYS A 13 -8.91 16.47 32.81
CA LYS A 13 -8.91 16.49 34.28
C LYS A 13 -8.94 15.09 34.88
N ALA A 14 -9.70 14.16 34.31
CA ALA A 14 -9.78 12.76 34.75
C ALA A 14 -8.51 11.93 34.46
N LEU A 15 -7.63 12.42 33.58
CA LEU A 15 -6.34 11.78 33.25
C LEU A 15 -5.17 12.25 34.14
N ARG A 16 -5.42 13.09 35.15
CA ARG A 16 -4.37 13.50 36.10
C ARG A 16 -4.06 12.38 37.08
N PRO A 17 -2.78 11.99 37.25
CA PRO A 17 -2.38 10.99 38.24
C PRO A 17 -2.38 11.64 39.63
N GLY A 18 -3.51 11.60 40.34
CA GLY A 18 -3.61 12.24 41.66
C GLY A 18 -4.79 11.80 42.53
N ASP A 19 -5.94 11.44 41.94
CA ASP A 19 -7.12 11.07 42.71
C ASP A 19 -7.49 9.61 42.41
N ASP A 20 -7.43 8.73 43.42
CA ASP A 20 -7.84 7.33 43.28
C ASP A 20 -9.38 7.29 43.19
N PRO A 21 -9.97 7.00 42.01
CA PRO A 21 -11.40 7.14 41.83
C PRO A 21 -12.13 6.05 42.61
N SER A 22 -13.34 6.35 43.11
CA SER A 22 -14.20 5.35 43.74
C SER A 22 -14.48 4.19 42.78
N SER A 23 -14.93 3.03 43.27
CA SER A 23 -15.17 1.86 42.39
C SER A 23 -16.23 2.12 41.31
N SER A 24 -17.15 3.07 41.54
CA SER A 24 -18.10 3.54 40.51
C SER A 24 -17.37 4.27 39.39
N ASP A 25 -16.45 5.17 39.72
CA ASP A 25 -15.68 5.95 38.75
C ASP A 25 -14.77 5.07 37.89
N LYS A 26 -14.22 3.99 38.46
CA LYS A 26 -13.43 2.99 37.71
C LYS A 26 -14.28 2.22 36.70
N ARG A 27 -15.54 1.92 37.04
CA ARG A 27 -16.48 1.25 36.14
C ARG A 27 -16.93 2.18 35.03
N ASP A 28 -17.20 3.44 35.35
CA ASP A 28 -17.64 4.44 34.38
C ASP A 28 -16.51 4.77 33.39
N LEU A 29 -15.27 4.90 33.86
CA LEU A 29 -14.08 5.01 33.00
C LEU A 29 -13.90 3.78 32.10
N ALA A 30 -14.07 2.57 32.62
CA ALA A 30 -13.97 1.35 31.82
C ALA A 30 -15.04 1.31 30.70
N ASN A 31 -16.25 1.77 31.00
CA ASN A 31 -17.33 1.88 30.03
C ASN A 31 -17.03 2.94 28.96
N GLU A 32 -16.51 4.10 29.35
CA GLU A 32 -16.05 5.17 28.46
C GLU A 32 -14.99 4.64 27.48
N ILE A 33 -13.97 3.95 28.00
CA ILE A 33 -12.90 3.36 27.20
C ILE A 33 -13.44 2.32 26.21
N ASN A 34 -14.28 1.40 26.68
CA ASN A 34 -14.88 0.38 25.82
C ASN A 34 -15.72 1.01 24.71
N ASN A 35 -16.50 2.05 25.03
CA ASN A 35 -17.29 2.77 24.04
C ASN A 35 -16.41 3.49 23.01
N ALA A 36 -15.29 4.11 23.43
CA ALA A 36 -14.36 4.76 22.52
C ALA A 36 -13.72 3.77 21.52
N PHE A 37 -13.43 2.53 21.94
CA PHE A 37 -12.90 1.48 21.06
C PHE A 37 -13.96 0.80 20.19
N LEU A 38 -15.18 0.63 20.69
CA LEU A 38 -16.25 -0.06 19.97
C LEU A 38 -17.04 0.86 19.04
N ALA A 39 -17.13 2.17 19.31
CA ALA A 39 -17.83 3.12 18.46
C ALA A 39 -17.30 3.16 17.00
N PRO A 40 -15.98 3.10 16.74
CA PRO A 40 -15.45 2.94 15.38
C PRO A 40 -15.82 1.61 14.71
N MET A 41 -15.91 0.53 15.49
CA MET A 41 -16.26 -0.81 14.98
C MET A 41 -17.74 -0.94 14.59
N ALA A 42 -18.62 -0.08 15.10
CA ALA A 42 -20.04 -0.08 14.73
C ALA A 42 -20.29 0.21 13.24
N ARG A 43 -19.31 0.82 12.55
CA ARG A 43 -19.36 1.10 11.10
C ARG A 43 -18.62 0.06 10.27
N TYR A 44 -18.07 -0.98 10.90
CA TYR A 44 -17.42 -2.05 10.19
C TYR A 44 -18.48 -2.86 9.42
N VAL A 45 -18.41 -2.79 8.10
CA VAL A 45 -19.12 -3.69 7.22
C VAL A 45 -18.12 -4.76 6.82
N PRO A 46 -18.27 -6.03 7.27
CA PRO A 46 -17.44 -7.12 6.79
C PRO A 46 -17.53 -7.14 5.27
N LEU A 47 -16.38 -7.26 4.61
CA LEU A 47 -16.39 -7.54 3.17
C LEU A 47 -17.27 -8.78 2.98
N SER A 48 -18.28 -8.69 2.11
CA SER A 48 -19.07 -9.87 1.75
C SER A 48 -18.09 -10.97 1.33
N SER A 49 -18.41 -12.22 1.65
CA SER A 49 -17.65 -13.33 1.10
C SER A 49 -17.95 -13.37 -0.40
N VAL A 50 -17.33 -12.49 -1.16
CA VAL A 50 -17.20 -12.65 -2.60
C VAL A 50 -16.61 -14.05 -2.72
N PRO A 51 -17.29 -14.99 -3.39
CA PRO A 51 -16.75 -16.31 -3.58
C PRO A 51 -15.33 -16.13 -4.10
N ARG A 52 -14.35 -16.78 -3.46
CA ARG A 52 -12.92 -16.70 -3.87
C ARG A 52 -12.73 -16.98 -5.36
N GLN A 53 -13.73 -17.52 -6.04
CA GLN A 53 -13.91 -17.58 -7.49
C GLN A 53 -13.54 -16.28 -8.24
N HIS A 54 -13.75 -15.08 -7.67
CA HIS A 54 -13.32 -13.82 -8.30
C HIS A 54 -11.88 -13.40 -7.95
N LEU A 55 -11.29 -13.96 -6.87
CA LEU A 55 -9.90 -13.73 -6.46
C LEU A 55 -8.96 -14.80 -7.04
N ILE A 56 -9.51 -15.98 -7.34
CA ILE A 56 -8.91 -17.02 -8.15
C ILE A 56 -9.30 -16.64 -9.58
N GLN A 57 -8.59 -15.65 -10.12
CA GLN A 57 -8.45 -15.58 -11.56
C GLN A 57 -8.06 -16.99 -12.01
N PRO A 58 -8.78 -17.65 -12.94
CA PRO A 58 -8.37 -18.97 -13.42
C PRO A 58 -6.91 -18.81 -13.79
N ALA A 59 -6.02 -19.56 -13.12
CA ALA A 59 -4.57 -19.41 -13.18
C ALA A 59 -4.26 -18.93 -14.59
N GLN A 60 -3.92 -17.64 -14.73
CA GLN A 60 -3.71 -17.04 -16.05
C GLN A 60 -2.67 -17.96 -16.64
N SER A 61 -3.07 -18.80 -17.60
CA SER A 61 -2.33 -19.99 -18.01
C SER A 61 -0.88 -19.57 -18.11
N ASP A 62 0.00 -19.98 -17.17
CA ASP A 62 1.27 -19.31 -16.86
C ASP A 62 1.96 -18.95 -18.17
N THR A 63 1.68 -17.74 -18.67
CA THR A 63 1.97 -17.44 -20.06
C THR A 63 3.35 -16.90 -19.93
N VAL A 64 4.33 -17.76 -20.17
CA VAL A 64 5.74 -17.39 -20.15
C VAL A 64 5.89 -16.24 -21.13
N ILE A 65 5.99 -15.02 -20.59
CA ILE A 65 6.17 -13.82 -21.40
C ILE A 65 7.58 -13.89 -21.95
N THR A 66 7.72 -14.38 -23.17
CA THR A 66 9.01 -14.46 -23.84
C THR A 66 9.34 -13.10 -24.45
N VAL A 67 10.40 -12.47 -23.97
CA VAL A 67 10.94 -11.24 -24.52
C VAL A 67 11.81 -11.59 -25.73
N THR A 68 11.40 -11.15 -26.92
CA THR A 68 12.17 -11.39 -28.15
C THR A 68 13.26 -10.33 -28.32
N SER A 69 14.41 -10.72 -28.89
CA SER A 69 15.51 -9.78 -29.17
C SER A 69 15.07 -8.62 -30.07
N ASN A 70 14.19 -8.88 -31.05
CA ASN A 70 13.65 -7.83 -31.92
C ASN A 70 12.82 -6.81 -31.13
N ALA A 71 12.00 -7.26 -30.17
CA ALA A 71 11.25 -6.34 -29.32
C ALA A 71 12.19 -5.48 -28.46
N VAL A 72 13.26 -6.06 -27.92
CA VAL A 72 14.28 -5.30 -27.17
C VAL A 72 14.96 -4.27 -28.08
N PHE A 73 15.41 -4.67 -29.26
CA PHE A 73 16.05 -3.79 -30.24
C PHE A 73 15.20 -2.55 -30.55
N GLU A 74 13.93 -2.76 -30.90
CA GLU A 74 12.97 -1.68 -31.17
C GLU A 74 12.76 -0.76 -29.97
N ASN A 75 12.80 -1.30 -28.75
CA ASN A 75 12.68 -0.50 -27.53
C ASN A 75 13.96 0.30 -27.24
N LEU A 76 15.14 -0.26 -27.49
CA LEU A 76 16.42 0.45 -27.36
C LEU A 76 16.51 1.62 -28.34
N LEU A 77 16.05 1.45 -29.58
CA LEU A 77 16.01 2.53 -30.58
C LEU A 77 15.08 3.69 -30.19
N LYS A 78 14.02 3.40 -29.44
CA LYS A 78 13.05 4.40 -28.95
C LYS A 78 13.55 5.19 -27.74
N LEU A 79 14.69 4.82 -27.15
CA LEU A 79 15.27 5.58 -26.05
C LEU A 79 15.52 7.03 -26.45
N ASN A 80 15.22 7.94 -25.52
CA ASN A 80 15.51 9.36 -25.68
C ASN A 80 16.98 9.61 -25.28
N PRO A 81 17.88 9.93 -26.22
CA PRO A 81 19.30 10.12 -25.91
C PRO A 81 19.57 11.33 -25.01
N LYS A 82 18.62 12.26 -24.88
CA LYS A 82 18.74 13.46 -24.03
C LYS A 82 18.31 13.24 -22.58
N LYS A 83 17.81 12.04 -22.24
CA LYS A 83 17.40 11.72 -20.86
C LYS A 83 18.65 11.57 -19.98
N ALA A 84 18.55 12.03 -18.73
CA ALA A 84 19.60 11.81 -17.75
C ALA A 84 19.87 10.31 -17.58
N HIS A 85 21.13 9.96 -17.32
CA HIS A 85 21.54 8.58 -17.07
C HIS A 85 20.83 8.03 -15.82
N GLY A 86 20.66 6.71 -15.81
CA GLY A 86 20.15 6.02 -14.63
C GLY A 86 21.13 6.07 -13.45
N PRO A 87 20.77 5.42 -12.33
CA PRO A 87 21.69 5.19 -11.22
C PRO A 87 22.88 4.29 -11.61
N ASP A 88 22.79 3.60 -12.74
CA ASP A 88 23.86 2.83 -13.37
C ASP A 88 24.94 3.71 -14.03
N GLY A 89 24.68 5.01 -14.20
CA GLY A 89 25.58 5.93 -14.89
C GLY A 89 25.66 5.72 -16.40
N ILE A 90 24.83 4.83 -16.98
CA ILE A 90 24.87 4.52 -18.41
C ILE A 90 23.96 5.49 -19.15
N PRO A 91 24.49 6.27 -20.11
CA PRO A 91 23.68 7.22 -20.85
C PRO A 91 22.81 6.51 -21.91
N SER A 92 21.57 6.99 -22.09
CA SER A 92 20.61 6.36 -23.00
C SER A 92 21.05 6.38 -24.47
N TRP A 93 21.89 7.33 -24.89
CA TRP A 93 22.42 7.36 -26.26
C TRP A 93 23.33 6.15 -26.53
N LEU A 94 24.10 5.70 -25.53
CA LEU A 94 25.02 4.57 -25.68
C LEU A 94 24.26 3.26 -25.90
N LEU A 95 23.19 3.05 -25.14
CA LEU A 95 22.31 1.88 -25.31
C LEU A 95 21.61 1.88 -26.66
N LYS A 96 21.23 3.07 -27.15
CA LYS A 96 20.57 3.24 -28.44
C LYS A 96 21.50 2.97 -29.62
N GLU A 97 22.73 3.45 -29.57
CA GLU A 97 23.72 3.27 -30.66
C GLU A 97 24.23 1.83 -30.77
N ASN A 98 24.24 1.08 -29.67
CA ASN A 98 24.70 -0.32 -29.62
C ASN A 98 23.53 -1.32 -29.54
N ALA A 99 22.35 -0.93 -29.99
CA ALA A 99 21.13 -1.73 -29.84
C ALA A 99 21.24 -3.10 -30.53
N ASP A 100 21.91 -3.18 -31.67
CA ASP A 100 22.15 -4.39 -32.45
C ASP A 100 22.98 -5.43 -31.68
N LEU A 101 24.00 -4.97 -30.94
CA LEU A 101 24.85 -5.82 -30.11
C LEU A 101 24.18 -6.20 -28.79
N LEU A 102 23.37 -5.29 -28.21
CA LEU A 102 22.80 -5.45 -26.87
C LEU A 102 21.46 -6.18 -26.84
N ALA A 103 20.69 -6.16 -27.94
CA ALA A 103 19.33 -6.72 -27.97
C ALA A 103 19.28 -8.21 -27.62
N GLY A 104 20.21 -9.01 -28.14
CA GLY A 104 20.29 -10.45 -27.86
C GLY A 104 20.59 -10.77 -26.39
N PRO A 105 21.70 -10.25 -25.84
CA PRO A 105 22.04 -10.45 -24.43
C PRO A 105 20.94 -9.98 -23.47
N ILE A 106 20.33 -8.81 -23.70
CA ILE A 106 19.27 -8.29 -22.84
C ILE A 106 18.03 -9.19 -22.89
N ALA A 107 17.62 -9.64 -24.08
CA ALA A 107 16.50 -10.58 -24.18
C ALA A 107 16.79 -11.90 -23.44
N ALA A 108 18.02 -12.42 -23.52
CA ALA A 108 18.42 -13.62 -22.79
C ALA A 108 18.44 -13.46 -21.27
N ILE A 109 18.74 -12.26 -20.75
CA ILE A 109 18.69 -11.96 -19.30
C ILE A 109 17.25 -11.84 -18.80
N LEU A 110 16.33 -11.36 -19.63
CA LEU A 110 14.93 -11.11 -19.27
C LEU A 110 14.03 -12.36 -19.33
N ASN A 111 14.48 -13.41 -20.01
CA ASN A 111 13.78 -14.70 -20.12
C ASN A 111 14.30 -15.70 -19.09
#